data_AF-A0A938T308-F1
#
_entry.id   AF-A0A938T308-F1
#
_cell.length_a   1.000
_cell.length_b   1.000
_cell.length_c   1.000
_cell.angle_alpha   90.00
_cell.angle_beta   90.00
_cell.angle_gamma   90.00
#
_symmetry.space_group_name_H-M   'P 1'
#
loop_
_entity.id
_entity.type
_entity.pdbx_description
1 polymer ?
#
loop_
_entity_poly.entity_id
_entity_poly.type
_entity_poly.pdbx_seq_one_letter_code
_entity_poly.pdbx_strand_id
1 'polypeptide(L)'
;MKLPEYVTHEEVRRVCKELRIRDWTKLKKPQVSLKEAKIILSHVNTENMKTSLEDFKAGLEVELEHGTMFKPFNVTNNHPILTGKIVMAHFMETLDYYKRLEIAEVEGDLMKAVVSKNMEKIQKYYKKLTKAKIELGRAEAGQLTK
;
A
#
# COMPACT_ATOMS: atom_id res chain seq x y z
N MET A 1 5.07 -20.93 -19.24
CA MET A 1 6.14 -20.05 -19.78
C MET A 1 7.02 -19.61 -18.63
N LYS A 2 8.36 -19.65 -18.77
CA LYS A 2 9.26 -19.03 -17.78
C LYS A 2 9.31 -17.53 -18.07
N LEU A 3 8.84 -16.71 -17.14
CA LEU A 3 8.94 -15.25 -17.27
C LEU A 3 10.38 -14.81 -16.96
N PRO A 4 10.92 -13.81 -17.67
CA PRO A 4 12.17 -13.17 -17.29
C PRO A 4 11.98 -12.36 -16.00
N GLU A 5 13.08 -12.05 -15.32
CA GLU A 5 13.09 -11.04 -14.28
C GLU A 5 13.11 -9.66 -14.93
N TYR A 6 11.98 -8.94 -14.87
CA TYR A 6 11.84 -7.63 -15.52
C TYR A 6 12.55 -6.50 -14.75
N VAL A 7 12.66 -6.64 -13.44
CA VAL A 7 13.31 -5.67 -12.55
C VAL A 7 14.27 -6.42 -11.64
N THR A 8 15.57 -6.26 -11.82
CA THR A 8 16.55 -7.03 -11.06
C THR A 8 16.74 -6.50 -9.64
N HIS A 9 17.14 -7.35 -8.71
CA HIS A 9 17.53 -6.89 -7.37
C HIS A 9 18.71 -5.90 -7.38
N GLU A 10 19.60 -5.96 -8.38
CA GLU A 10 20.68 -4.97 -8.55
C GLU A 10 20.13 -3.59 -8.89
N GLU A 11 19.14 -3.54 -9.77
CA GLU A 11 18.46 -2.31 -10.14
C GLU A 11 17.75 -1.68 -8.93
N VAL A 12 17.02 -2.50 -8.16
CA VAL A 12 16.35 -2.03 -6.93
C VAL A 12 17.38 -1.45 -5.95
N ARG A 13 18.53 -2.13 -5.73
CA ARG A 13 19.61 -1.63 -4.87
C ARG A 13 20.19 -0.31 -5.37
N ARG A 14 20.42 -0.18 -6.68
CA ARG A 14 20.92 1.04 -7.33
C ARG A 14 19.97 2.21 -7.05
N VAL A 15 18.68 2.04 -7.31
CA VAL A 15 17.68 3.10 -7.10
C VAL A 15 17.50 3.44 -5.62
N CYS A 16 17.46 2.45 -4.72
CA CYS A 16 17.43 2.72 -3.27
C CYS A 16 18.63 3.58 -2.83
N LYS A 17 19.83 3.32 -3.37
CA LYS A 17 21.04 4.10 -3.08
C LYS A 17 20.94 5.52 -3.63
N GLU A 18 20.46 5.70 -4.86
CA GLU A 18 20.26 7.02 -5.48
C GLU A 18 19.25 7.87 -4.71
N LEU A 19 18.15 7.26 -4.26
CA LEU A 19 17.14 7.91 -3.42
C LEU A 19 17.59 8.12 -1.97
N ARG A 20 18.73 7.55 -1.56
CA ARG A 20 19.23 7.57 -0.18
C ARG A 20 18.22 7.00 0.83
N ILE A 21 17.56 5.91 0.46
CA ILE A 21 16.61 5.16 1.30
C ILE A 21 17.18 3.79 1.69
N ARG A 22 16.47 3.04 2.56
CA ARG A 22 16.87 1.68 2.90
C ARG A 22 16.85 0.79 1.65
N ASP A 23 17.66 -0.26 1.67
CA ASP A 23 17.66 -1.28 0.61
C ASP A 23 16.35 -2.08 0.65
N TRP A 24 15.43 -1.78 -0.26
CA TRP A 24 14.11 -2.40 -0.29
C TRP A 24 14.13 -3.88 -0.73
N THR A 25 15.24 -4.37 -1.29
CA THR A 25 15.43 -5.81 -1.56
C THR A 25 15.54 -6.63 -0.26
N LYS A 26 15.82 -5.97 0.87
CA LYS A 26 16.03 -6.64 2.17
C LYS A 26 14.83 -6.51 3.11
N LEU A 27 13.75 -5.83 2.70
CA LEU A 27 12.58 -5.67 3.53
C LEU A 27 11.98 -7.04 3.89
N LYS A 28 11.70 -7.22 5.19
CA LYS A 28 11.02 -8.40 5.73
C LYS A 28 9.56 -8.15 6.03
N LYS A 29 9.19 -6.87 6.15
CA LYS A 29 7.84 -6.39 6.40
C LYS A 29 7.59 -5.21 5.46
N PRO A 30 6.34 -4.97 5.05
CA PRO A 30 5.97 -3.87 4.16
C PRO A 30 6.02 -2.50 4.85
N GLN A 31 6.95 -2.25 5.78
CA GLN A 31 6.96 -1.02 6.59
C GLN A 31 7.83 0.05 5.95
N VAL A 32 7.23 1.22 5.71
CA VAL A 32 7.89 2.39 5.09
C VAL A 32 7.97 3.52 6.09
N SER A 33 9.08 4.25 6.14
CA SER A 33 9.15 5.46 6.97
C SER A 33 8.53 6.66 6.24
N LEU A 34 7.98 7.64 6.97
CA LEU A 34 7.47 8.88 6.36
C LEU A 34 8.53 9.62 5.54
N LYS A 35 9.81 9.51 5.95
CA LYS A 35 10.93 10.08 5.19
C LYS A 35 11.08 9.43 3.82
N GLU A 36 11.04 8.09 3.76
CA GLU A 36 11.12 7.36 2.49
C GLU A 36 9.90 7.64 1.62
N ALA A 37 8.70 7.60 2.20
CA ALA A 37 7.46 7.92 1.49
C ALA A 37 7.51 9.32 0.88
N LYS A 38 8.02 10.33 1.62
CA LYS A 38 8.15 11.71 1.13
C LYS A 38 9.12 11.82 -0.04
N ILE A 39 10.28 11.14 0.06
CA ILE A 39 11.27 11.11 -1.03
C ILE A 39 10.66 10.45 -2.26
N ILE A 40 10.00 9.30 -2.12
CA ILE A 40 9.41 8.60 -3.26
C ILE A 40 8.29 9.45 -3.88
N LEU A 41 7.40 10.02 -3.05
CA LEU A 41 6.30 10.86 -3.52
C LEU A 41 6.78 12.03 -4.37
N SER A 42 7.88 12.68 -4.00
CA SER A 42 8.44 13.80 -4.77
C SER A 42 8.94 13.40 -6.16
N HIS A 43 9.19 12.12 -6.41
CA HIS A 43 9.63 11.61 -7.72
C HIS A 43 8.46 11.11 -8.57
N VAL A 44 7.33 10.71 -7.95
CA VAL A 44 6.21 10.08 -8.66
C VAL A 44 4.98 10.97 -8.80
N ASN A 45 4.81 12.01 -7.98
CA ASN A 45 3.69 12.94 -8.07
C ASN A 45 3.92 14.03 -9.13
N THR A 46 4.04 13.63 -10.40
CA THR A 46 4.31 14.55 -11.52
C THR A 46 3.14 15.45 -11.86
N GLU A 47 1.91 15.01 -11.59
CA GLU A 47 0.67 15.74 -11.86
C GLU A 47 0.24 16.69 -10.71
N ASN A 48 1.10 16.88 -9.69
CA ASN A 48 0.82 17.72 -8.52
C ASN A 48 -0.54 17.42 -7.84
N MET A 49 -0.89 16.13 -7.77
CA MET A 49 -2.11 15.70 -7.09
C MET A 49 -2.05 16.08 -5.61
N LYS A 50 -3.21 16.43 -5.04
CA LYS A 50 -3.38 16.75 -3.62
C LYS A 50 -3.35 15.47 -2.78
N THR A 51 -2.20 14.80 -2.77
CA THR A 51 -1.98 13.52 -2.12
C THR A 51 -1.48 13.72 -0.69
N SER A 52 -2.17 13.10 0.27
CA SER A 52 -1.71 13.02 1.65
C SER A 52 -0.47 12.12 1.75
N LEU A 53 0.55 12.57 2.49
CA LEU A 53 1.78 11.81 2.67
C LEU A 53 1.52 10.49 3.43
N GLU A 54 0.63 10.54 4.41
CA GLU A 54 0.23 9.40 5.22
C GLU A 54 -0.54 8.37 4.38
N ASP A 55 -1.42 8.83 3.50
CA ASP A 55 -2.15 7.95 2.57
C ASP A 55 -1.21 7.33 1.55
N PHE A 56 -0.28 8.11 1.00
CA PHE A 56 0.73 7.59 0.07
C PHE A 56 1.63 6.56 0.74
N LYS A 57 2.06 6.82 1.98
CA LYS A 57 2.79 5.84 2.79
C LYS A 57 1.96 4.56 2.93
N ALA A 58 0.70 4.65 3.34
CA ALA A 58 -0.16 3.48 3.51
C ALA A 58 -0.29 2.68 2.20
N GLY A 59 -0.45 3.35 1.06
CA GLY A 59 -0.45 2.72 -0.26
C GLY A 59 0.86 1.99 -0.57
N LEU A 60 2.02 2.61 -0.30
CA LEU A 60 3.32 1.94 -0.48
C LEU A 60 3.43 0.67 0.36
N GLU A 61 2.91 0.67 1.59
CA GLU A 61 2.92 -0.51 2.45
C GLU A 61 2.05 -1.63 1.86
N VAL A 62 0.85 -1.31 1.37
CA VAL A 62 0.00 -2.29 0.67
C VAL A 62 0.70 -2.88 -0.56
N GLU A 63 1.29 -2.06 -1.42
CA GLU A 63 1.94 -2.56 -2.64
C GLU A 63 3.21 -3.40 -2.35
N LEU A 64 3.87 -3.18 -1.21
CA LEU A 64 5.03 -3.97 -0.78
C LEU A 64 4.65 -5.36 -0.28
N GLU A 65 3.38 -5.63 0.01
CA GLU A 65 2.92 -6.96 0.40
C GLU A 65 3.18 -7.99 -0.70
N HIS A 66 3.11 -7.58 -1.97
CA HIS A 66 3.41 -8.43 -3.12
C HIS A 66 4.82 -9.03 -3.04
N GLY A 67 5.83 -8.25 -2.65
CA GLY A 67 7.21 -8.74 -2.54
C GLY A 67 7.60 -9.27 -1.16
N THR A 68 6.96 -8.81 -0.09
CA THR A 68 7.32 -9.19 1.28
C THR A 68 6.52 -10.39 1.80
N MET A 69 5.28 -10.58 1.32
CA MET A 69 4.38 -11.63 1.77
C MET A 69 3.99 -12.59 0.63
N PHE A 70 3.67 -12.06 -0.55
CA PHE A 70 3.10 -12.82 -1.66
C PHE A 70 4.11 -13.10 -2.79
N LYS A 71 5.29 -13.63 -2.43
CA LYS A 71 6.46 -13.78 -3.34
C LYS A 71 6.17 -14.28 -4.76
N PRO A 72 5.28 -15.27 -5.00
CA PRO A 72 4.98 -15.71 -6.36
C PRO A 72 4.38 -14.64 -7.27
N PHE A 73 3.78 -13.59 -6.69
CA PHE A 73 3.14 -12.46 -7.36
C PHE A 73 3.96 -11.18 -7.27
N ASN A 74 5.23 -11.26 -6.85
CA ASN A 74 6.13 -10.12 -6.79
C ASN A 74 6.57 -9.70 -8.20
N VAL A 75 6.03 -8.59 -8.69
CA VAL A 75 6.32 -8.09 -10.04
C VAL A 75 7.36 -6.97 -10.09
N THR A 76 7.61 -6.27 -8.97
CA THR A 76 8.52 -5.11 -8.93
C THR A 76 9.83 -5.37 -8.21
N ASN A 77 9.97 -6.51 -7.53
CA ASN A 77 11.08 -6.75 -6.60
C ASN A 77 11.23 -5.66 -5.52
N ASN A 78 10.11 -5.04 -5.13
CA ASN A 78 10.04 -3.88 -4.24
C ASN A 78 10.75 -2.63 -4.78
N HIS A 79 10.76 -2.42 -6.09
CA HIS A 79 11.38 -1.23 -6.67
C HIS A 79 10.64 0.05 -6.23
N PRO A 80 11.28 0.97 -5.49
CA PRO A 80 10.59 2.06 -4.79
C PRO A 80 9.80 3.00 -5.71
N ILE A 81 10.36 3.36 -6.86
CA ILE A 81 9.67 4.23 -7.84
C ILE A 81 8.51 3.52 -8.54
N LEU A 82 8.66 2.24 -8.93
CA LEU A 82 7.59 1.50 -9.59
C LEU A 82 6.44 1.23 -8.62
N THR A 83 6.76 0.83 -7.38
CA THR A 83 5.79 0.71 -6.30
C THR A 83 5.05 2.03 -6.07
N GLY A 84 5.77 3.16 -5.99
CA GLY A 84 5.15 4.49 -5.86
C GLY A 84 4.26 4.87 -7.04
N LYS A 85 4.63 4.51 -8.27
CA LYS A 85 3.80 4.76 -9.46
C LYS A 85 2.49 3.97 -9.44
N ILE A 86 2.48 2.74 -8.93
CA ILE A 86 1.25 1.95 -8.75
C ILE A 86 0.31 2.66 -7.77
N VAL A 87 0.85 3.14 -6.63
CA VAL A 87 0.08 3.93 -5.67
C VAL A 87 -0.53 5.19 -6.31
N MET A 88 0.26 5.91 -7.12
CA MET A 88 -0.24 7.11 -7.82
C MET A 88 -1.33 6.77 -8.85
N ALA A 89 -1.21 5.66 -9.57
CA ALA A 89 -2.24 5.23 -10.51
C ALA A 89 -3.59 4.99 -9.80
N HIS A 90 -3.58 4.34 -8.65
CA HIS A 90 -4.79 4.18 -7.84
C HIS A 90 -5.36 5.48 -7.30
N PHE A 91 -4.51 6.42 -6.90
CA PHE A 91 -4.96 7.76 -6.52
C PHE A 91 -5.58 8.55 -7.68
N MET A 92 -5.22 8.26 -8.93
CA MET A 92 -5.89 8.86 -10.10
C MET A 92 -7.31 8.35 -10.28
N GLU A 93 -7.61 7.13 -9.84
CA GLU A 93 -8.98 6.59 -9.84
C GLU A 93 -9.80 7.24 -8.72
N THR A 94 -9.25 7.25 -7.50
CA THR A 94 -9.80 7.98 -6.37
C THR A 94 -8.77 8.16 -5.25
N LEU A 95 -8.72 9.34 -4.63
CA LEU A 95 -7.77 9.64 -3.55
C LEU A 95 -8.00 8.79 -2.28
N ASP A 96 -9.18 8.19 -2.13
CA ASP A 96 -9.52 7.32 -0.99
C ASP A 96 -9.35 5.82 -1.29
N TYR A 97 -8.71 5.45 -2.41
CA TYR A 97 -8.59 4.07 -2.90
C TYR A 97 -8.17 3.08 -1.81
N TYR A 98 -7.04 3.32 -1.15
CA TYR A 98 -6.51 2.40 -0.13
C TYR A 98 -7.39 2.32 1.14
N LYS A 99 -8.21 3.34 1.42
CA LYS A 99 -9.21 3.28 2.51
C LYS A 99 -10.36 2.35 2.14
N ARG A 100 -10.78 2.36 0.88
CA ARG A 100 -11.79 1.44 0.35
C ARG A 100 -11.26 0.01 0.30
N LEU A 101 -10.01 -0.17 -0.12
CA LEU A 101 -9.35 -1.48 -0.15
C LEU A 101 -9.27 -2.12 1.24
N GLU A 102 -8.85 -1.35 2.26
CA GLU A 102 -8.79 -1.82 3.65
C GLU A 102 -10.16 -2.35 4.14
N ILE A 103 -11.28 -1.71 3.76
CA ILE A 103 -12.62 -2.23 4.07
C ILE A 103 -12.84 -3.60 3.43
N ALA A 104 -12.55 -3.73 2.12
CA ALA A 104 -12.76 -4.98 1.39
C ALA A 104 -11.91 -6.13 1.96
N GLU A 105 -10.66 -5.87 2.29
CA GLU A 105 -9.76 -6.87 2.90
C GLU A 105 -10.24 -7.31 4.28
N VAL A 106 -10.66 -6.37 5.12
CA VAL A 106 -11.19 -6.68 6.45
C VAL A 106 -12.52 -7.42 6.39
N GLU A 107 -13.39 -7.11 5.43
CA GLU A 107 -14.64 -7.85 5.20
C GLU A 107 -14.34 -9.31 4.80
N GLY A 108 -13.34 -9.54 3.96
CA GLY A 108 -12.88 -10.89 3.61
C GLY A 108 -12.34 -11.67 4.81
N ASP A 109 -11.50 -11.03 5.64
CA ASP A 109 -10.96 -11.64 6.85
C ASP A 109 -12.02 -11.89 7.93
N LEU A 110 -12.99 -10.98 8.07
CA LEU A 110 -14.15 -11.16 8.94
C LEU A 110 -14.98 -12.36 8.47
N MET A 111 -15.22 -12.50 7.17
CA MET A 111 -15.95 -13.65 6.64
C MET A 111 -15.23 -14.97 6.95
N LYS A 112 -13.91 -15.04 6.77
CA LYS A 112 -13.11 -16.22 7.17
C LYS A 112 -13.25 -16.52 8.67
N ALA A 113 -13.28 -15.49 9.52
CA ALA A 113 -13.48 -15.64 10.97
C ALA A 113 -14.88 -16.16 11.31
N VAL A 114 -15.92 -15.69 10.60
CA VAL A 114 -17.30 -16.18 10.75
C VAL A 114 -17.42 -17.64 10.34
N VAL A 115 -16.90 -18.02 9.17
CA VAL A 115 -16.91 -19.40 8.66
C VAL A 115 -16.21 -20.35 9.64
N SER A 116 -15.07 -19.93 10.20
CA SER A 116 -14.34 -20.70 11.20
C SER A 116 -14.94 -20.63 12.63
N LYS A 117 -16.06 -19.92 12.82
CA LYS A 117 -16.72 -19.70 14.11
C LYS A 117 -15.78 -19.16 15.20
N ASN A 118 -14.75 -18.41 14.80
CA ASN A 118 -13.74 -17.88 15.71
C ASN A 118 -14.20 -16.53 16.29
N MET A 119 -14.85 -16.57 17.46
CA MET A 119 -15.47 -15.38 18.07
C MET A 119 -14.46 -14.26 18.39
N GLU A 120 -13.24 -14.62 18.80
CA GLU A 120 -12.19 -13.64 19.09
C GLU A 120 -11.79 -12.86 17.82
N LYS A 121 -11.55 -13.58 16.71
CA LYS A 121 -11.25 -12.96 15.41
C LYS A 121 -12.43 -12.16 14.88
N ILE A 122 -13.67 -12.65 15.02
CA ILE A 122 -14.88 -11.91 14.63
C ILE A 122 -14.92 -10.58 15.35
N GLN A 123 -14.76 -10.55 16.67
CA GLN A 123 -14.78 -9.32 17.44
C GLN A 123 -13.63 -8.37 17.04
N LYS A 124 -12.44 -8.91 16.80
CA LYS A 124 -11.28 -8.14 16.33
C LYS A 124 -11.53 -7.48 14.97
N TYR A 125 -11.93 -8.25 13.97
CA TYR A 125 -12.14 -7.76 12.62
C TYR A 125 -13.37 -6.86 12.51
N TYR A 126 -14.43 -7.13 13.27
CA TYR A 126 -15.58 -6.23 13.34
C TYR A 126 -15.19 -4.84 13.87
N LYS A 127 -14.40 -4.78 14.95
CA LYS A 127 -13.84 -3.50 15.46
C LYS A 127 -12.95 -2.81 14.42
N LYS A 128 -12.12 -3.57 13.68
CA LYS A 128 -11.27 -3.03 12.61
C LYS A 128 -12.12 -2.43 11.48
N LEU A 129 -13.15 -3.16 11.04
CA LEU A 129 -14.08 -2.74 10.00
C LEU A 129 -14.82 -1.45 10.37
N THR A 130 -15.31 -1.34 11.59
CA THR A 130 -15.98 -0.12 12.06
C THR A 130 -15.05 1.08 12.00
N LYS A 131 -13.78 0.94 12.40
CA LYS A 131 -12.78 2.02 12.32
C LYS A 131 -12.50 2.41 10.87
N ALA A 132 -12.27 1.44 9.98
CA ALA A 132 -12.04 1.69 8.57
C ALA A 132 -13.23 2.42 7.90
N LYS A 133 -14.47 2.03 8.21
CA LYS A 133 -15.68 2.72 7.73
C LYS A 133 -15.77 4.16 8.21
N ILE A 134 -15.39 4.45 9.46
CA ILE A 134 -15.34 5.82 9.98
C ILE A 134 -14.28 6.65 9.25
N GLU A 135 -13.09 6.09 9.02
CA GLU A 135 -12.02 6.79 8.31
C GLU A 135 -12.39 7.09 6.85
N LEU A 136 -13.00 6.13 6.14
CA LEU A 136 -13.53 6.36 4.81
C LEU A 136 -14.63 7.45 4.83
N GLY A 137 -15.60 7.35 5.73
CA GLY A 137 -16.68 8.34 5.82
C GLY A 137 -16.19 9.76 6.11
N ARG A 138 -15.11 9.92 6.90
CA ARG A 138 -14.45 11.22 7.11
C ARG A 138 -13.79 11.73 5.83
N ALA A 139 -13.14 10.85 5.06
CA ALA A 139 -12.53 11.22 3.79
C ALA A 139 -13.58 11.64 2.76
N GLU A 140 -14.71 10.93 2.66
CA GLU A 140 -15.84 11.26 1.80
C GLU A 140 -16.49 12.59 2.20
N ALA A 141 -16.75 12.80 3.50
CA ALA A 141 -17.27 14.09 4.00
C ALA A 141 -16.34 15.26 3.68
N GLY A 142 -15.02 15.06 3.79
CA GLY A 142 -14.02 16.06 3.40
C GLY A 142 -13.96 16.37 1.90
N GLN A 143 -14.48 15.48 1.04
CA GLN A 143 -14.63 15.72 -0.39
C GLN A 143 -15.90 16.51 -0.71
N LEU A 144 -16.99 16.28 0.04
CA LEU A 144 -18.27 16.97 -0.13
C LEU A 144 -18.28 18.41 0.41
N THR A 145 -17.30 18.78 1.24
CA THR A 145 -17.21 20.09 1.91
C THR A 145 -16.19 21.03 1.25
N LYS A 146 -15.61 20.63 0.11
CA LYS A 146 -14.74 21.44 -0.74
C LYS A 146 -15.51 22.11 -1.86
#